data_AF-A0A968WZ70-F1
#
_entry.id   AF-A0A968WZ70-F1
#
_cell.length_a   1.000
_cell.length_b   1.000
_cell.length_c   1.000
_cell.angle_alpha   90.00
_cell.angle_beta   90.00
_cell.angle_gamma   90.00
#
_symmetry.space_group_name_H-M   'P 1'
#
loop_
_entity.id
_entity.type
_entity.pdbx_description
1 polymer ?
#
loop_
_entity_poly.entity_id
_entity_poly.type
_entity_poly.pdbx_seq_one_letter_code
_entity_poly.pdbx_strand_id
1 'polypeptide(L)'
;MASINRTIYPQLSEPKDKFEWRARYDLATSEIALAKEHARGINRVLAFLVLLKTFQNIGYFVEFTHVPTSIVNHMRDQLLDNWRGEKAQLWENLRLSEPTLYEYRDVIREYRGVKIYSASGPSRISVT
;
A
#
# COMPACT_ATOMS: atom_id res chain seq x y z
N MET A 1 -28.34 -6.61 25.67
CA MET A 1 -27.22 -7.57 25.57
C MET A 1 -26.29 -7.06 24.47
N ALA A 2 -25.12 -6.53 24.82
CA ALA A 2 -24.20 -5.90 23.89
C ALA A 2 -23.03 -6.85 23.59
N SER A 3 -22.98 -7.35 22.35
CA SER A 3 -21.81 -8.02 21.78
C SER A 3 -20.80 -6.96 21.36
N ILE A 4 -19.54 -7.04 21.80
CA ILE A 4 -18.37 -6.50 21.07
C ILE A 4 -17.11 -7.22 21.59
N ASN A 5 -16.41 -7.86 20.66
CA ASN A 5 -15.22 -8.66 20.85
C ASN A 5 -14.04 -7.78 21.31
N ARG A 6 -13.37 -8.18 22.40
CA ARG A 6 -12.17 -7.52 22.95
C ARG A 6 -10.94 -8.07 22.22
N THR A 7 -10.64 -7.54 21.04
CA THR A 7 -9.33 -7.75 20.40
C THR A 7 -8.76 -6.41 19.97
N ILE A 8 -7.86 -5.86 20.80
CA ILE A 8 -7.14 -4.61 20.58
C ILE A 8 -5.92 -4.88 19.68
N TYR A 9 -6.14 -5.51 18.53
CA TYR A 9 -5.14 -5.47 17.45
C TYR A 9 -5.52 -4.30 16.53
N PRO A 10 -4.55 -3.56 15.96
CA PRO A 10 -4.84 -2.59 14.91
C PRO A 10 -5.32 -3.34 13.67
N GLN A 11 -6.57 -3.79 13.68
CA GLN A 11 -7.24 -4.25 12.49
C GLN A 11 -7.43 -3.04 11.59
N LEU A 12 -7.29 -3.24 10.28
CA LEU A 12 -7.79 -2.29 9.27
C LEU A 12 -9.30 -2.15 9.49
N SER A 13 -9.66 -1.29 10.44
CA SER A 13 -11.04 -1.02 10.79
C SER A 13 -11.66 -0.34 9.59
N GLU A 14 -12.69 -0.95 9.00
CA GLU A 14 -13.44 -0.35 7.91
C GLU A 14 -13.85 1.08 8.32
N PRO A 15 -13.41 2.11 7.59
CA PRO A 15 -13.43 3.46 8.11
C PRO A 15 -14.83 4.06 8.03
N LYS A 16 -15.21 4.75 9.11
CA LYS A 16 -16.49 5.46 9.27
C LYS A 16 -16.66 6.63 8.29
N ASP A 17 -15.58 7.10 7.67
CA ASP A 17 -15.59 8.16 6.66
C ASP A 17 -14.84 7.71 5.39
N LYS A 18 -15.55 7.70 4.26
CA LYS A 18 -15.03 7.21 2.97
C LYS A 18 -13.99 8.15 2.36
N PHE A 19 -13.98 9.43 2.73
CA PHE A 19 -13.16 10.45 2.05
C PHE A 19 -11.73 10.50 2.59
N GLU A 20 -11.55 10.54 3.91
CA GLU A 20 -10.23 10.61 4.56
C GLU A 20 -9.36 9.39 4.26
N TRP A 21 -10.00 8.23 4.07
CA TRP A 21 -9.30 6.98 3.84
C TRP A 21 -8.80 6.84 2.39
N ARG A 22 -9.56 7.33 1.40
CA ARG A 22 -9.13 7.30 -0.02
C ARG A 22 -7.81 8.06 -0.20
N ALA A 23 -7.71 9.27 0.34
CA ALA A 23 -6.50 10.07 0.30
C ALA A 23 -5.25 9.36 0.88
N ARG A 24 -5.45 8.46 1.85
CA ARG A 24 -4.35 7.69 2.48
C ARG A 24 -3.88 6.51 1.62
N TYR A 25 -4.77 5.95 0.80
CA TYR A 25 -4.48 4.82 -0.09
C TYR A 25 -4.35 5.21 -1.55
N ASP A 26 -4.48 6.50 -1.86
CA ASP A 26 -4.21 7.07 -3.17
C ASP A 26 -2.77 6.79 -3.60
N LEU A 27 -2.63 6.30 -4.82
CA LEU A 27 -1.35 5.90 -5.39
C LEU A 27 -0.60 7.12 -5.91
N ALA A 28 0.61 7.37 -5.40
CA ALA A 28 1.49 8.38 -5.96
C ALA A 28 2.21 7.84 -7.20
N THR A 29 2.53 8.72 -8.16
CA THR A 29 3.21 8.33 -9.40
C THR A 29 4.57 7.68 -9.15
N SER A 30 5.31 8.14 -8.14
CA SER A 30 6.59 7.53 -7.74
C SER A 30 6.44 6.11 -7.20
N GLU A 31 5.37 5.84 -6.45
CA GLU A 31 5.06 4.51 -5.93
C GLU A 31 4.69 3.55 -7.07
N ILE A 32 3.91 4.02 -8.04
CA ILE A 32 3.58 3.24 -9.25
C ILE A 32 4.84 2.93 -10.07
N ALA A 33 5.74 3.90 -10.22
CA ALA A 33 7.01 3.71 -10.94
C ALA A 33 7.88 2.66 -10.25
N LEU A 34 8.03 2.75 -8.92
CA LEU A 34 8.77 1.79 -8.12
C LEU A 34 8.15 0.38 -8.22
N ALA A 35 6.82 0.28 -8.13
CA ALA A 35 6.14 -1.00 -8.30
C ALA A 35 6.37 -1.60 -9.69
N LYS A 36 6.39 -0.79 -10.75
CA LYS A 36 6.67 -1.25 -12.13
C LYS A 36 8.13 -1.68 -12.36
N GLU A 37 9.07 -1.18 -11.56
CA GLU A 37 10.48 -1.57 -11.62
C GLU A 37 10.68 -2.99 -11.07
N HIS A 38 10.01 -3.31 -9.96
CA HIS A 38 10.17 -4.60 -9.27
C HIS A 38 9.11 -5.65 -9.63
N ALA A 39 7.98 -5.24 -10.20
CA ALA A 39 6.88 -6.12 -10.55
C ALA A 39 6.44 -5.92 -12.00
N ARG A 40 6.28 -7.04 -12.72
CA ARG A 40 5.72 -7.05 -14.08
C ARG A 40 4.30 -7.59 -14.10
N GLY A 41 3.42 -6.90 -14.83
CA GLY A 41 2.00 -7.23 -14.94
C GLY A 41 1.15 -6.57 -13.86
N ILE A 42 -0.06 -6.15 -14.26
CA ILE A 42 -0.99 -5.37 -13.43
C ILE A 42 -1.22 -5.97 -12.03
N ASN A 43 -1.34 -7.29 -11.94
CA ASN A 43 -1.62 -8.00 -10.69
C ASN A 43 -0.47 -7.92 -9.69
N ARG A 44 0.75 -8.11 -10.17
CA ARG A 44 1.95 -8.09 -9.33
C ARG A 44 2.27 -6.66 -8.89
N VAL A 45 2.05 -5.68 -9.77
CA VAL A 45 2.15 -4.25 -9.44
C VAL A 45 1.12 -3.87 -8.38
N LEU A 46 -0.15 -4.28 -8.54
CA LEU A 46 -1.18 -4.04 -7.53
C LEU A 46 -0.82 -4.67 -6.18
N ALA A 47 -0.32 -5.92 -6.18
CA ALA A 47 0.11 -6.62 -4.98
C ALA A 47 1.22 -5.87 -4.23
N PHE A 48 2.21 -5.41 -4.97
CA PHE A 48 3.31 -4.61 -4.45
C PHE A 48 2.78 -3.32 -3.79
N LEU A 49 1.91 -2.59 -4.50
CA LEU A 49 1.34 -1.34 -4.01
C LEU A 49 0.50 -1.54 -2.76
N VAL A 50 -0.30 -2.61 -2.68
CA VAL A 50 -1.08 -2.95 -1.48
C VAL A 50 -0.16 -3.22 -0.30
N LEU A 51 0.92 -4.00 -0.49
CA LEU A 51 1.93 -4.20 0.58
C LEU A 51 2.57 -2.89 1.01
N LEU A 52 2.92 -2.02 0.05
CA LEU A 52 3.50 -0.73 0.34
C LEU A 52 2.56 0.16 1.15
N LYS A 53 1.30 0.33 0.72
CA LYS A 53 0.32 1.19 1.40
C LYS A 53 -0.08 0.66 2.77
N THR A 54 -0.27 -0.65 2.90
CA THR A 54 -0.53 -1.25 4.20
C THR A 54 0.66 -1.03 5.13
N PHE A 55 1.89 -1.34 4.70
CA PHE A 55 3.10 -1.07 5.48
C PHE A 55 3.25 0.41 5.85
N GLN A 56 2.91 1.34 4.95
CA GLN A 56 2.96 2.79 5.25
C GLN A 56 1.98 3.22 6.35
N ASN A 57 0.80 2.58 6.42
CA ASN A 57 -0.30 2.97 7.29
C ASN A 57 -0.30 2.29 8.66
N ILE A 58 0.10 1.00 8.72
CA ILE A 58 0.11 0.20 9.95
C ILE A 58 1.52 -0.17 10.43
N GLY A 59 2.56 0.01 9.59
CA GLY A 59 3.96 -0.21 9.98
C GLY A 59 4.45 -1.65 9.91
N TYR A 60 3.63 -2.60 9.48
CA TYR A 60 4.01 -4.01 9.29
C TYR A 60 3.36 -4.61 8.04
N PHE A 61 3.90 -5.73 7.57
CA PHE A 61 3.37 -6.44 6.41
C PHE A 61 2.17 -7.30 6.82
N VAL A 62 1.03 -7.07 6.17
CA VAL A 62 -0.17 -7.88 6.32
C VAL A 62 -0.30 -8.88 5.19
N GLU A 63 -0.94 -10.01 5.49
CA GLU A 63 -1.36 -10.93 4.45
C GLU A 63 -2.48 -10.31 3.62
N PHE A 64 -2.51 -10.62 2.32
CA PHE A 64 -3.49 -10.09 1.38
C PHE A 64 -4.95 -10.45 1.72
N THR A 65 -5.17 -11.53 2.46
CA THR A 65 -6.46 -11.99 2.98
C THR A 65 -7.03 -11.05 4.05
N HIS A 66 -6.16 -10.33 4.77
CA HIS A 66 -6.56 -9.40 5.82
C HIS A 66 -6.77 -7.97 5.31
N VAL A 67 -6.50 -7.71 4.03
CA VAL A 67 -6.70 -6.39 3.42
C VAL A 67 -8.16 -6.27 2.94
N PRO A 68 -8.92 -5.25 3.38
CA PRO A 68 -10.29 -5.07 2.92
C PRO A 68 -10.35 -4.90 1.40
N THR A 69 -11.31 -5.59 0.77
CA THR A 69 -11.48 -5.58 -0.70
C THR A 69 -11.79 -4.20 -1.24
N SER A 70 -12.42 -3.33 -0.44
CA SER A 70 -12.66 -1.93 -0.78
C SER A 70 -11.36 -1.16 -1.07
N ILE A 71 -10.29 -1.43 -0.30
CA ILE A 71 -8.95 -0.84 -0.47
C ILE A 71 -8.36 -1.27 -1.80
N VAL A 72 -8.35 -2.58 -2.01
CA VAL A 72 -7.77 -3.18 -3.20
C VAL A 72 -8.50 -2.70 -4.44
N ASN A 73 -9.84 -2.62 -4.40
CA ASN A 73 -10.64 -2.14 -5.52
C ASN A 73 -10.35 -0.67 -5.82
N HIS A 74 -10.28 0.21 -4.81
CA HIS A 74 -9.92 1.63 -5.01
C HIS A 74 -8.56 1.79 -5.69
N MET A 75 -7.54 1.09 -5.19
CA MET A 75 -6.18 1.13 -5.75
C MET A 75 -6.13 0.51 -7.16
N ARG A 76 -6.87 -0.58 -7.38
CA ARG A 76 -6.97 -1.22 -8.68
C ARG A 76 -7.61 -0.30 -9.70
N ASP A 77 -8.70 0.37 -9.35
CA ASP A 77 -9.42 1.25 -10.26
C ASP A 77 -8.52 2.44 -10.66
N GLN A 78 -7.79 3.04 -9.71
CA GLN A 78 -6.76 4.05 -10.00
C GLN A 78 -5.62 3.54 -10.90
N LEU A 79 -5.22 2.29 -10.72
CA LEU A 79 -4.14 1.68 -11.50
C LEU A 79 -4.60 1.34 -12.93
N LEU A 80 -5.84 0.86 -13.09
CA LEU A 80 -6.43 0.50 -14.38
C LEU A 80 -6.64 1.72 -15.28
N ASP A 81 -7.01 2.88 -14.73
CA ASP A 81 -7.08 4.14 -15.49
C ASP A 81 -5.74 4.47 -16.19
N ASN A 82 -4.63 4.02 -15.60
CA ASN A 82 -3.26 4.22 -16.10
C ASN A 82 -2.67 3.01 -16.85
N TRP A 83 -3.42 1.90 -16.98
CA TRP A 83 -2.93 0.64 -17.55
C TRP A 83 -3.73 0.22 -18.78
N ARG A 84 -3.14 0.36 -19.97
CA ARG A 84 -3.78 -0.04 -21.23
C ARG A 84 -3.55 -1.53 -21.51
N GLY A 85 -4.63 -2.31 -21.55
CA GLY A 85 -4.67 -3.59 -22.28
C GLY A 85 -4.52 -4.88 -21.47
N GLU A 86 -4.35 -4.82 -20.15
CA GLU A 86 -4.24 -6.03 -19.31
C GLU A 86 -5.37 -6.08 -18.30
N LYS A 87 -6.08 -7.22 -18.24
CA LYS A 87 -7.12 -7.44 -17.23
C LYS A 87 -6.45 -7.86 -15.92
N ALA A 88 -6.70 -7.11 -14.85
CA ALA A 88 -6.36 -7.58 -13.52
C ALA A 88 -7.15 -8.85 -13.20
N GLN A 89 -6.46 -9.87 -12.71
CA GLN A 89 -7.08 -11.06 -12.14
C GLN A 89 -7.76 -10.68 -10.82
N LEU A 90 -8.77 -11.46 -10.42
CA LEU A 90 -9.41 -11.27 -9.13
C LEU A 90 -8.37 -11.37 -8.01
N TRP A 91 -8.38 -10.38 -7.11
CA TRP A 91 -7.44 -10.26 -6.00
C TRP A 91 -7.36 -11.52 -5.13
N GLU A 92 -8.51 -12.12 -4.88
CA GLU A 92 -8.70 -13.39 -4.16
C GLU A 92 -7.96 -14.59 -4.80
N ASN A 93 -7.64 -14.52 -6.09
CA ASN A 93 -6.88 -15.55 -6.80
C ASN A 93 -5.40 -15.19 -6.98
N LEU A 94 -4.96 -14.04 -6.48
CA LEU A 94 -3.58 -13.61 -6.58
C LEU A 94 -2.72 -14.51 -5.68
N ARG A 95 -1.84 -15.29 -6.32
CA ARG A 95 -0.79 -16.04 -5.63
C ARG A 95 0.58 -15.51 -6.04
N LEU A 96 1.34 -15.05 -5.07
CA LEU A 96 2.76 -14.74 -5.21
C LEU A 96 3.57 -15.87 -4.56
N SER A 97 4.76 -16.14 -5.08
CA SER A 97 5.68 -17.07 -4.40
C SER A 97 6.31 -16.37 -3.19
N GLU A 98 6.71 -17.16 -2.18
CA GLU A 98 7.41 -16.64 -1.00
C GLU A 98 8.69 -15.85 -1.34
N PRO A 99 9.54 -16.30 -2.28
CA PRO A 99 10.68 -15.48 -2.74
C PRO A 99 10.27 -14.10 -3.26
N THR A 100 9.23 -14.02 -4.08
CA THR A 100 8.76 -12.73 -4.62
C THR A 100 8.21 -11.83 -3.51
N LEU A 101 7.51 -12.39 -2.54
CA LEU A 101 7.04 -11.64 -1.37
C LEU A 101 8.19 -11.10 -0.53
N TYR A 102 9.22 -11.91 -0.33
CA TYR A 102 10.42 -11.53 0.39
C TYR A 102 11.12 -10.35 -0.31
N GLU A 103 11.35 -10.46 -1.62
CA GLU A 103 11.93 -9.38 -2.43
C GLU A 103 11.12 -8.08 -2.31
N TYR A 104 9.80 -8.16 -2.43
CA TYR A 104 8.93 -6.98 -2.30
C TYR A 104 9.04 -6.35 -0.92
N ARG A 105 9.04 -7.16 0.14
CA ARG A 105 9.18 -6.68 1.52
C ARG A 105 10.51 -5.96 1.73
N ASP A 106 11.60 -6.49 1.19
CA ASP A 106 12.92 -5.88 1.30
C ASP A 106 13.01 -4.56 0.54
N VAL A 107 12.49 -4.51 -0.69
CA VAL A 107 12.38 -3.26 -1.46
C VAL A 107 11.52 -2.22 -0.73
N ILE A 108 10.38 -2.61 -0.15
CA ILE A 108 9.51 -1.69 0.60
C ILE A 108 10.19 -1.18 1.87
N ARG A 109 10.93 -2.04 2.58
CA ARG A 109 11.74 -1.65 3.74
C ARG A 109 12.82 -0.66 3.35
N GLU A 110 13.53 -0.93 2.26
CA GLU A 110 14.54 -0.04 1.70
C GLU A 110 13.90 1.28 1.30
N TYR A 111 12.81 1.30 0.55
CA TYR A 111 12.10 2.52 0.18
C TYR A 111 11.66 3.37 1.38
N ARG A 112 11.28 2.75 2.51
CA ARG A 112 10.92 3.47 3.75
C ARG A 112 12.14 3.89 4.58
N GLY A 113 13.25 3.16 4.51
CA GLY A 113 14.56 3.53 5.07
C GLY A 113 15.29 4.58 4.21
N VAL A 114 14.96 4.65 2.92
CA VAL A 114 15.40 5.64 1.92
C VAL A 114 14.35 6.74 1.84
N LYS A 115 14.09 7.37 2.98
CA LYS A 115 13.92 8.82 2.99
C LYS A 115 15.25 9.42 3.44
N ILE A 116 16.25 9.38 2.56
CA ILE A 116 17.16 10.52 2.52
C ILE A 116 16.25 11.67 2.13
N TYR A 117 16.01 12.51 3.12
CA TYR A 117 15.32 13.79 3.05
C TYR A 117 15.65 14.46 1.70
N SER A 118 14.76 14.34 0.70
CA SER A 118 14.89 15.21 -0.46
C SER A 118 14.54 16.61 0.05
N ALA A 119 15.55 17.47 -0.01
CA ALA A 119 15.57 18.80 0.57
C ALA A 119 14.31 19.61 0.19
N SER A 120 13.51 20.00 1.18
CA SER A 120 13.18 21.41 1.43
C SER A 120 12.16 21.60 2.57
N GLY A 121 12.54 22.45 3.53
CA GLY A 121 11.61 23.32 4.27
C GLY A 121 11.66 23.24 5.81
N PRO A 122 11.57 24.39 6.52
CA PRO A 122 12.25 25.66 6.32
C PRO A 122 13.27 25.91 7.44
N SER A 123 14.26 26.77 7.17
CA SER A 123 15.18 27.32 8.16
C SER A 123 14.41 27.86 9.38
N ARG A 124 14.69 27.31 10.57
CA ARG A 124 14.36 27.95 11.84
C ARG A 124 15.60 28.05 12.72
N ILE A 125 16.29 29.17 12.50
CA ILE A 125 16.84 30.10 13.48
C ILE A 125 17.31 29.46 14.79
N SER A 126 18.62 29.45 15.00
CA SER A 126 19.20 29.47 16.34
C SER A 126 19.72 30.88 16.60
N VAL A 127 18.94 31.65 17.34
CA VAL A 127 19.43 32.77 18.15
C VAL A 127 20.15 32.15 19.33
N THR A 128 21.43 32.48 19.55
CA THR A 128 22.00 33.04 20.79
C THR A 128 23.49 33.23 20.56
#